data_AF-A0A1M5CI72-F1
#
_entry.id   AF-A0A1M5CI72-F1
#
_cell.length_a   1.000
_cell.length_b   1.000
_cell.length_c   1.000
_cell.angle_alpha   90.00
_cell.angle_beta   90.00
_cell.angle_gamma   90.00
#
_symmetry.space_group_name_H-M   'P 1'
#
loop_
_entity.id
_entity.type
_entity.pdbx_description
1 polymer ?
#
loop_
_entity_poly.entity_id
_entity_poly.type
_entity_poly.pdbx_seq_one_letter_code
_entity_poly.pdbx_strand_id
1 'polypeptide(L)'
;MTAADRGRSAVDLGSDLHTHSTLTDGTADPDAMADAAAAAGLHTWGLSDHVRADSDWVGDYAVRVRALRRPGLTIRCGVEAKILDAAGRLDLPSRLPRLDYVLVADHQYPGADGPVGPRDMRERLAAGRLDAAAVVAGLVEATCRAVALAPYPAIVVHPFSLLPKMGLDEDDVTDEHRTRLAEACLRADAAIEVNEKWRTPTRHTVAFLLAAGVRVVAGSDAHATTAVGAWDHALAVLGTLPPAAVTATEVGASR
;
A
#
# COMPACT_ATOMS: atom_id res chain seq x y z
N MET A 1 -2.34 -6.90 25.59
CA MET A 1 -2.58 -5.47 25.30
C MET A 1 -4.02 -5.13 25.66
N THR A 2 -4.23 -4.15 26.54
CA THR A 2 -5.58 -3.63 26.85
C THR A 2 -6.00 -2.60 25.81
N ALA A 3 -7.29 -2.28 25.71
CA ALA A 3 -7.81 -1.26 24.78
C ALA A 3 -7.17 0.13 24.97
N ALA A 4 -6.56 0.40 26.14
CA ALA A 4 -5.83 1.63 26.44
C ALA A 4 -4.42 1.71 25.82
N ASP A 5 -3.90 0.61 25.27
CA ASP A 5 -2.58 0.55 24.63
C ASP A 5 -2.61 0.86 23.12
N ARG A 6 -3.82 1.02 22.57
CA ARG A 6 -4.05 1.32 21.14
C ARG A 6 -3.71 2.78 20.75
N GLY A 7 -3.25 3.60 21.70
CA GLY A 7 -3.07 5.04 21.53
C GLY A 7 -1.64 5.54 21.33
N ARG A 8 -0.63 4.68 21.11
CA ARG A 8 0.79 5.13 20.93
C ARG A 8 1.62 4.33 19.92
N SER A 9 0.99 3.60 19.00
CA SER A 9 1.70 3.09 17.83
C SER A 9 1.73 4.20 16.77
N ALA A 10 2.88 4.41 16.12
CA ALA A 10 3.00 5.34 14.99
C ALA A 10 2.10 4.94 13.80
N VAL A 11 1.63 3.69 13.79
CA VAL A 11 0.74 3.12 12.78
C VAL A 11 -0.58 2.72 13.43
N ASP A 12 -1.67 3.15 12.82
CA ASP A 12 -3.03 2.88 13.25
C ASP A 12 -3.50 1.49 12.79
N LEU A 13 -3.71 0.59 13.75
CA LEU A 13 -4.21 -0.78 13.52
C LEU A 13 -5.74 -0.88 13.63
N GLY A 14 -6.42 0.23 13.94
CA GLY A 14 -7.88 0.35 13.86
C GLY A 14 -8.38 0.71 12.46
N SER A 15 -7.46 0.79 11.48
CA SER A 15 -7.73 1.05 10.07
C SER A 15 -7.20 -0.06 9.19
N ASP A 16 -7.99 -0.48 8.19
CA ASP A 16 -7.56 -1.38 7.12
C ASP A 16 -8.05 -0.84 5.78
N LEU A 17 -7.13 -0.35 4.94
CA LEU A 17 -7.44 0.27 3.65
C LEU A 17 -7.11 -0.63 2.45
N HIS A 18 -6.73 -1.89 2.70
CA HIS A 18 -6.36 -2.82 1.65
C HIS A 18 -7.16 -4.11 1.77
N THR A 19 -8.37 -4.08 1.21
CA THR A 19 -9.26 -5.25 1.18
C THR A 19 -9.92 -5.37 -0.20
N HIS A 20 -10.29 -6.60 -0.55
CA HIS A 20 -10.81 -7.00 -1.86
C HIS A 20 -12.12 -7.78 -1.72
N SER A 21 -12.99 -7.67 -2.71
CA SER A 21 -14.32 -8.26 -2.77
C SER A 21 -14.51 -9.14 -4.00
N THR A 22 -15.68 -9.77 -4.10
CA THR A 22 -16.11 -10.55 -5.27
C THR A 22 -16.24 -9.75 -6.57
N LEU A 23 -16.08 -8.42 -6.54
CA LEU A 23 -16.04 -7.62 -7.76
C LEU A 23 -14.72 -7.82 -8.54
N THR A 24 -13.68 -8.33 -7.89
CA THR A 24 -12.44 -8.79 -8.54
C THR A 24 -12.13 -10.24 -8.19
N ASP A 25 -11.26 -10.47 -7.22
CA ASP A 25 -10.67 -11.75 -6.87
C ASP A 25 -10.84 -12.10 -5.38
N GLY A 26 -11.60 -11.29 -4.64
CA GLY A 26 -12.08 -11.61 -3.32
C GLY A 26 -13.17 -12.70 -3.32
N THR A 27 -13.37 -13.30 -2.15
CA THR A 27 -14.27 -14.45 -1.92
C THR A 27 -15.57 -14.06 -1.23
N ALA A 28 -15.71 -12.80 -0.82
CA ALA A 28 -16.88 -12.25 -0.15
C ALA A 28 -17.32 -10.92 -0.79
N ASP A 29 -18.62 -10.67 -0.77
CA ASP A 29 -19.17 -9.44 -1.35
C ASP A 29 -18.88 -8.19 -0.46
N PRO A 30 -19.06 -6.97 -1.00
CA PRO A 30 -18.78 -5.74 -0.26
C PRO A 30 -19.53 -5.59 1.07
N ASP A 31 -20.74 -6.13 1.22
CA ASP A 31 -21.50 -6.03 2.47
C ASP A 31 -20.93 -6.98 3.53
N ALA A 32 -20.60 -8.20 3.14
CA ALA A 32 -19.95 -9.18 4.02
C ALA A 32 -18.55 -8.71 4.46
N MET A 33 -17.79 -8.06 3.57
CA MET A 33 -16.50 -7.45 3.92
C MET A 33 -16.68 -6.28 4.91
N ALA A 34 -17.71 -5.44 4.72
CA ALA A 34 -18.04 -4.36 5.66
C ALA A 34 -18.47 -4.90 7.05
N ASP A 35 -19.24 -5.99 7.08
CA ASP A 35 -19.63 -6.68 8.31
C ASP A 35 -18.40 -7.23 9.04
N ALA A 36 -17.46 -7.83 8.30
CA ALA A 36 -16.21 -8.35 8.86
C ALA A 36 -15.35 -7.22 9.44
N ALA A 37 -15.22 -6.09 8.75
CA ALA A 37 -14.50 -4.93 9.24
C ALA A 37 -15.09 -4.37 10.55
N ALA A 38 -16.42 -4.27 10.62
CA ALA A 38 -17.12 -3.86 11.84
C ALA A 38 -16.92 -4.87 12.98
N ALA A 39 -17.01 -6.17 12.68
CA ALA A 39 -16.79 -7.25 13.66
C ALA A 39 -15.34 -7.30 14.17
N ALA A 40 -14.36 -6.96 13.34
CA ALA A 40 -12.96 -6.81 13.71
C ALA A 40 -12.72 -5.58 14.61
N GLY A 41 -13.71 -4.71 14.78
CA GLY A 41 -13.62 -3.51 15.61
C GLY A 41 -12.79 -2.39 14.98
N LEU A 42 -12.66 -2.37 13.65
CA LEU A 42 -12.05 -1.27 12.93
C LEU A 42 -12.92 -0.01 13.06
N HIS A 43 -12.28 1.15 13.16
CA HIS A 43 -12.98 2.44 13.07
C HIS A 43 -12.92 3.00 11.63
N THR A 44 -11.98 2.53 10.82
CA THR A 44 -11.86 2.89 9.41
C THR A 44 -11.65 1.62 8.58
N TRP A 45 -12.38 1.48 7.48
CA TRP A 45 -12.21 0.38 6.53
C TRP A 45 -12.30 0.90 5.11
N GLY A 46 -11.46 0.37 4.24
CA GLY A 46 -11.42 0.70 2.83
C GLY A 46 -11.57 -0.54 1.96
N LEU A 47 -12.47 -0.46 0.97
CA LEU A 47 -12.50 -1.41 -0.14
C LEU A 47 -11.64 -0.86 -1.29
N SER A 48 -10.81 -1.73 -1.88
CA SER A 48 -9.72 -1.34 -2.78
C SER A 48 -9.53 -2.31 -3.94
N ASP A 49 -10.63 -2.76 -4.53
CA ASP A 49 -10.58 -3.78 -5.59
C ASP A 49 -9.61 -3.42 -6.73
N HIS A 50 -8.98 -4.45 -7.29
CA HIS A 50 -8.04 -4.33 -8.40
C HIS A 50 -8.68 -3.65 -9.61
N VAL A 51 -8.01 -2.64 -10.17
CA VAL A 51 -8.48 -1.91 -11.36
C VAL A 51 -7.50 -2.00 -12.52
N ARG A 52 -8.00 -1.86 -13.75
CA ARG A 52 -7.25 -1.82 -15.00
C ARG A 52 -7.67 -0.63 -15.86
N ALA A 53 -6.84 -0.22 -16.81
CA ALA A 53 -7.12 0.88 -17.72
C ALA A 53 -8.40 0.71 -18.55
N ASP A 54 -8.80 -0.54 -18.82
CA ASP A 54 -10.01 -0.91 -19.55
C ASP A 54 -11.20 -1.25 -18.64
N SER A 55 -11.08 -1.08 -17.32
CA SER A 55 -12.19 -1.30 -16.38
C SER A 55 -13.32 -0.29 -16.60
N ASP A 56 -14.51 -0.79 -16.91
CA ASP A 56 -15.73 0.00 -17.14
C ASP A 56 -16.68 0.05 -15.92
N TRP A 57 -16.37 -0.72 -14.87
CA TRP A 57 -17.21 -0.93 -13.68
C TRP A 57 -16.91 0.04 -12.52
N VAL A 58 -15.82 0.82 -12.57
CA VAL A 58 -15.34 1.61 -11.41
C VAL A 58 -16.36 2.63 -10.92
N GLY A 59 -17.19 3.17 -11.84
CA GLY A 59 -18.29 4.07 -11.51
C GLY A 59 -19.34 3.41 -10.60
N ASP A 60 -19.83 2.23 -11.00
CA ASP A 60 -20.82 1.45 -10.25
C ASP A 60 -20.25 0.94 -8.93
N TYR A 61 -18.99 0.53 -8.94
CA TYR A 61 -18.23 0.18 -7.73
C TYR A 61 -18.24 1.33 -6.71
N ALA A 62 -17.90 2.54 -7.13
CA ALA A 62 -17.85 3.69 -6.22
C ALA A 62 -19.23 4.05 -5.66
N VAL A 63 -20.30 3.87 -6.45
CA VAL A 63 -21.69 4.02 -5.97
C VAL A 63 -22.00 2.96 -4.91
N ARG A 64 -21.64 1.71 -5.16
CA ARG A 64 -21.87 0.59 -4.23
C ARG A 64 -21.17 0.80 -2.90
N VAL A 65 -19.86 1.07 -2.91
CA VAL A 65 -19.07 1.29 -1.69
C VAL A 65 -19.61 2.47 -0.90
N ARG A 66 -19.97 3.57 -1.58
CA ARG A 66 -20.56 4.75 -0.93
C ARG A 66 -21.95 4.55 -0.37
N ALA A 67 -22.67 3.50 -0.77
CA ALA A 67 -23.97 3.17 -0.19
C ALA A 67 -23.84 2.36 1.12
N LEU A 68 -22.70 1.72 1.36
CA LEU A 68 -22.48 0.90 2.56
C LEU A 68 -22.51 1.75 3.83
N ARG A 69 -23.18 1.26 4.88
CA ARG A 69 -23.24 1.91 6.20
C ARG A 69 -23.11 0.88 7.29
N ARG A 70 -22.21 1.11 8.24
CA ARG A 70 -22.09 0.35 9.50
C ARG A 70 -21.86 1.34 10.65
N PRO A 71 -22.62 1.28 11.75
CA PRO A 71 -22.43 2.20 12.87
C PRO A 71 -21.00 2.15 13.42
N GLY A 72 -20.37 3.32 13.59
CA GLY A 72 -19.01 3.43 14.12
C GLY A 72 -17.87 3.13 13.14
N LEU A 73 -18.18 2.69 11.90
CA LEU A 73 -17.18 2.39 10.88
C LEU A 73 -17.16 3.47 9.79
N THR A 74 -16.02 4.10 9.60
CA THR A 74 -15.76 4.99 8.46
C THR A 74 -15.38 4.15 7.24
N ILE A 75 -16.24 4.16 6.22
CA ILE A 75 -16.01 3.40 4.98
C ILE A 75 -15.36 4.31 3.94
N ARG A 76 -14.26 3.85 3.34
CA ARG A 76 -13.49 4.54 2.31
C ARG A 76 -13.53 3.77 1.00
N CYS A 77 -13.53 4.50 -0.11
CA CYS A 77 -13.59 3.94 -1.45
C CYS A 77 -12.25 4.19 -2.16
N GLY A 78 -11.44 3.16 -2.30
CA GLY A 78 -10.22 3.19 -3.11
C GLY A 78 -10.23 2.13 -4.20
N VAL A 79 -9.13 2.04 -4.93
CA VAL A 79 -8.84 0.99 -5.92
C VAL A 79 -7.37 0.66 -5.86
N GLU A 80 -6.99 -0.56 -6.25
CA GLU A 80 -5.59 -0.95 -6.38
C GLU A 80 -5.15 -1.04 -7.84
N ALA A 81 -4.21 -0.18 -8.21
CA ALA A 81 -3.65 -0.11 -9.55
C ALA A 81 -2.20 -0.56 -9.54
N LYS A 82 -1.84 -1.40 -10.52
CA LYS A 82 -0.44 -1.71 -10.77
C LYS A 82 0.26 -0.56 -11.49
N ILE A 83 1.57 -0.49 -11.32
CA ILE A 83 2.43 0.37 -12.15
C ILE A 83 2.63 -0.32 -13.50
N LEU A 84 2.36 0.39 -14.59
CA LEU A 84 2.45 -0.13 -15.96
C LEU A 84 3.89 -0.12 -16.49
N ASP A 85 4.66 0.92 -16.18
CA ASP A 85 5.93 1.17 -16.88
C ASP A 85 6.87 2.09 -16.09
N ALA A 86 8.09 2.21 -16.61
CA ALA A 86 9.16 3.01 -16.02
C ALA A 86 8.85 4.51 -15.89
N ALA A 87 7.83 5.02 -16.59
CA ALA A 87 7.37 6.40 -16.41
C ALA A 87 6.44 6.56 -15.20
N GLY A 88 6.06 5.46 -14.55
CA GLY A 88 5.18 5.44 -13.38
C GLY A 88 3.69 5.52 -13.73
N ARG A 89 3.30 5.27 -14.99
CA ARG A 89 1.86 5.29 -15.33
C ARG A 89 1.13 4.19 -14.55
N LEU A 90 -0.01 4.52 -13.98
CA LEU A 90 -0.86 3.58 -13.26
C LEU A 90 -1.88 2.95 -14.20
N ASP A 91 -2.23 1.69 -13.95
CA ASP A 91 -3.23 0.94 -14.71
C ASP A 91 -4.66 1.37 -14.33
N LEU A 92 -5.02 2.60 -14.69
CA LEU A 92 -6.26 3.26 -14.32
C LEU A 92 -7.06 3.69 -15.55
N PRO A 93 -8.41 3.61 -15.51
CA PRO A 93 -9.26 4.18 -16.55
C PRO A 93 -9.04 5.69 -16.68
N SER A 94 -9.17 6.19 -17.90
CA SER A 94 -9.08 7.63 -18.21
C SER A 94 -10.09 8.52 -17.47
N ARG A 95 -11.20 7.92 -17.01
CA ARG A 95 -12.25 8.57 -16.22
C ARG A 95 -12.46 7.77 -14.94
N LEU A 96 -12.15 8.39 -13.82
CA LEU A 96 -12.41 7.84 -12.50
C LEU A 96 -13.57 8.59 -11.84
N PRO A 97 -14.45 7.91 -11.10
CA PRO A 97 -15.28 8.60 -10.12
C PRO A 97 -14.37 9.20 -9.04
N ARG A 98 -14.91 10.07 -8.18
CA ARG A 98 -14.17 10.46 -6.97
C ARG A 98 -13.78 9.20 -6.20
N LEU A 99 -12.53 9.08 -5.79
CA LEU A 99 -12.03 8.07 -4.85
C LEU A 99 -11.47 8.78 -3.63
N ASP A 100 -11.33 8.05 -2.52
CA ASP A 100 -10.69 8.55 -1.31
C ASP A 100 -9.16 8.32 -1.35
N TYR A 101 -8.70 7.28 -2.03
CA TYR A 101 -7.28 6.96 -2.23
C TYR A 101 -7.08 6.01 -3.43
N VAL A 102 -5.82 5.84 -3.83
CA VAL A 102 -5.37 4.81 -4.79
C VAL A 102 -4.22 4.04 -4.16
N LEU A 103 -4.30 2.71 -4.21
CA LEU A 103 -3.19 1.83 -3.83
C LEU A 103 -2.28 1.64 -5.06
N VAL A 104 -0.98 1.86 -4.88
CA VAL A 104 0.07 1.76 -5.90
C VAL A 104 0.88 0.49 -5.66
N ALA A 105 0.74 -0.46 -6.58
CA ALA A 105 1.23 -1.83 -6.43
C ALA A 105 2.29 -2.22 -7.48
N ASP A 106 3.30 -2.98 -7.07
CA ASP A 106 4.39 -3.47 -7.93
C ASP A 106 4.14 -4.87 -8.53
N HIS A 107 2.88 -5.26 -8.79
CA HIS A 107 2.48 -6.60 -9.24
C HIS A 107 3.29 -7.20 -10.42
N GLN A 108 3.87 -6.35 -11.27
CA GLN A 108 4.76 -6.70 -12.36
C GLN A 108 5.90 -5.68 -12.42
N TYR A 109 7.02 -6.05 -13.04
CA TYR A 109 8.12 -5.11 -13.19
C TYR A 109 7.74 -4.01 -14.20
N PRO A 110 7.83 -2.72 -13.84
CA PRO A 110 7.45 -1.61 -14.70
C PRO A 110 8.54 -1.35 -15.76
N GLY A 111 8.53 -2.15 -16.83
CA GLY A 111 9.49 -2.05 -17.93
C GLY A 111 9.27 -0.81 -18.81
N ALA A 112 10.24 -0.52 -19.68
CA ALA A 112 10.15 0.62 -20.60
C ALA A 112 8.98 0.50 -21.59
N ASP A 113 8.71 -0.72 -22.06
CA ASP A 113 7.66 -1.04 -23.03
C ASP A 113 6.37 -1.58 -22.38
N GLY A 114 6.25 -1.43 -21.05
CA GLY A 114 5.12 -1.93 -20.27
C GLY A 114 5.50 -3.01 -19.25
N PRO A 115 4.49 -3.64 -18.62
CA PRO A 115 4.71 -4.48 -17.47
C PRO A 115 5.31 -5.83 -17.86
N VAL A 116 6.40 -6.23 -17.19
CA VAL A 116 7.09 -7.51 -17.40
C VAL A 116 6.78 -8.46 -16.26
N GLY A 117 6.39 -9.70 -16.58
CA GLY A 117 6.09 -10.71 -15.56
C GLY A 117 7.32 -11.05 -14.69
N PRO A 118 7.15 -11.32 -13.38
CA PRO A 118 8.27 -11.61 -12.49
C PRO A 118 9.08 -12.85 -12.89
N ARG A 119 8.43 -13.85 -13.50
CA ARG A 119 9.11 -15.04 -14.02
C ARG A 119 10.12 -14.69 -15.12
N ASP A 120 9.71 -13.86 -16.07
CA ASP A 120 10.57 -13.43 -17.17
C ASP A 120 11.74 -12.59 -16.64
N MET A 121 11.48 -11.71 -15.67
CA MET A 121 12.54 -10.96 -14.98
C MET A 121 13.54 -11.88 -14.32
N ARG A 122 13.06 -12.88 -13.56
CA ARG A 122 13.92 -13.89 -12.91
C ARG A 122 14.76 -14.65 -13.92
N GLU A 123 14.18 -15.10 -15.03
CA GLU A 123 14.90 -15.83 -16.08
C GLU A 123 15.97 -14.96 -16.75
N ARG A 124 15.73 -13.67 -16.93
CA ARG A 124 16.72 -12.72 -17.48
C ARG A 124 17.84 -12.39 -16.47
N LEU A 125 17.51 -12.21 -15.19
CA LEU A 125 18.48 -12.01 -14.11
C LEU A 125 19.37 -13.24 -13.93
N ALA A 126 18.78 -14.43 -13.84
CA ALA A 126 19.52 -15.70 -13.72
C ALA A 126 20.43 -15.98 -14.93
N ALA A 127 20.08 -15.47 -16.11
CA ALA A 127 20.90 -15.56 -17.32
C ALA A 127 21.95 -14.44 -17.43
N GLY A 128 22.07 -13.55 -16.44
CA GLY A 128 23.00 -12.41 -16.47
C GLY A 128 22.68 -11.36 -17.53
N ARG A 129 21.44 -11.34 -18.05
CA ARG A 129 20.99 -10.38 -19.08
C ARG A 129 20.48 -9.06 -18.49
N LEU A 130 20.28 -9.01 -17.19
CA LEU A 130 19.89 -7.83 -16.44
C LEU A 130 20.83 -7.68 -15.26
N ASP A 131 21.14 -6.42 -14.93
CA ASP A 131 21.83 -6.09 -13.69
C ASP A 131 20.83 -5.95 -12.54
N ALA A 132 21.10 -6.64 -11.43
CA ALA A 132 20.19 -6.68 -10.28
C ALA A 132 20.02 -5.28 -9.65
N ALA A 133 21.12 -4.53 -9.51
CA ALA A 133 21.08 -3.20 -8.93
C ALA A 133 20.26 -2.23 -9.81
N ALA A 134 20.44 -2.27 -11.13
CA ALA A 134 19.64 -1.50 -12.07
C ALA A 134 18.14 -1.88 -12.03
N VAL A 135 17.81 -3.16 -11.85
CA VAL A 135 16.41 -3.62 -11.71
C VAL A 135 15.78 -3.02 -10.46
N VAL A 136 16.45 -3.11 -9.31
CA VAL A 136 15.93 -2.54 -8.04
C VAL A 136 15.78 -1.02 -8.15
N ALA A 137 16.79 -0.33 -8.66
CA ALA A 137 16.75 1.12 -8.87
C ALA A 137 15.58 1.52 -9.78
N GLY A 138 15.39 0.82 -10.90
CA GLY A 138 14.29 1.06 -11.84
C GLY A 138 12.91 0.83 -11.22
N LEU A 139 12.75 -0.19 -10.39
CA LEU A 139 11.50 -0.44 -9.66
C LEU A 139 11.18 0.72 -8.71
N VAL A 140 12.16 1.13 -7.90
CA VAL A 140 12.00 2.25 -6.94
C VAL A 140 11.66 3.55 -7.67
N GLU A 141 12.34 3.83 -8.78
CA GLU A 141 12.05 5.01 -9.60
C GLU A 141 10.65 5.02 -10.17
N ALA A 142 10.20 3.90 -10.72
CA ALA A 142 8.86 3.77 -11.26
C ALA A 142 7.81 3.96 -10.16
N THR A 143 8.03 3.40 -8.97
CA THR A 143 7.16 3.61 -7.80
C THR A 143 7.11 5.07 -7.38
N CYS A 144 8.26 5.76 -7.31
CA CYS A 144 8.31 7.19 -6.98
C CYS A 144 7.53 8.04 -7.99
N ARG A 145 7.65 7.73 -9.29
CA ARG A 145 6.90 8.42 -10.36
C ARG A 145 5.40 8.11 -10.27
N ALA A 146 5.04 6.87 -9.98
CA ALA A 146 3.65 6.45 -9.83
C ALA A 146 2.96 7.17 -8.66
N VAL A 147 3.65 7.31 -7.52
CA VAL A 147 3.18 8.12 -6.39
C VAL A 147 2.94 9.58 -6.82
N ALA A 148 3.86 10.17 -7.56
CA ALA A 148 3.72 11.56 -8.04
C ALA A 148 2.60 11.76 -9.08
N LEU A 149 2.28 10.71 -9.84
CA LEU A 149 1.24 10.73 -10.88
C LEU A 149 -0.14 10.29 -10.38
N ALA A 150 -0.26 9.83 -9.13
CA ALA A 150 -1.51 9.33 -8.60
C ALA A 150 -2.59 10.42 -8.58
N PRO A 151 -3.81 10.16 -9.10
CA PRO A 151 -4.87 11.17 -9.21
C PRO A 151 -5.60 11.45 -7.88
N TYR A 152 -5.34 10.66 -6.86
CA TYR A 152 -5.90 10.72 -5.51
C TYR A 152 -4.79 10.42 -4.49
N PRO A 153 -5.00 10.64 -3.18
CA PRO A 153 -4.01 10.28 -2.17
C PRO A 153 -3.47 8.86 -2.37
N ALA A 154 -2.16 8.74 -2.51
CA ALA A 154 -1.51 7.48 -2.84
C ALA A 154 -1.11 6.71 -1.58
N ILE A 155 -1.20 5.39 -1.66
CA ILE A 155 -0.62 4.48 -0.68
C ILE A 155 0.20 3.46 -1.46
N VAL A 156 1.52 3.42 -1.24
CA VAL A 156 2.36 2.35 -1.80
C VAL A 156 2.09 1.08 -1.02
N VAL A 157 1.55 0.07 -1.68
CA VAL A 157 1.12 -1.19 -1.03
C VAL A 157 2.06 -2.33 -1.31
N HIS A 158 2.15 -3.24 -0.34
CA HIS A 158 3.07 -4.38 -0.30
C HIS A 158 4.41 -4.12 -1.02
N PRO A 159 5.10 -2.99 -0.71
CA PRO A 159 6.27 -2.58 -1.46
C PRO A 159 7.33 -3.67 -1.40
N PHE A 160 7.98 -3.91 -2.54
CA PHE A 160 9.04 -4.92 -2.70
C PHE A 160 8.55 -6.37 -2.67
N SER A 161 7.23 -6.62 -2.61
CA SER A 161 6.66 -7.99 -2.73
C SER A 161 6.99 -8.66 -4.07
N LEU A 162 7.37 -7.87 -5.09
CA LEU A 162 7.84 -8.36 -6.38
C LEU A 162 9.26 -8.92 -6.34
N LEU A 163 10.16 -8.39 -5.49
CA LEU A 163 11.60 -8.72 -5.52
C LEU A 163 11.86 -10.23 -5.36
N PRO A 164 11.28 -10.94 -4.37
CA PRO A 164 11.50 -12.38 -4.21
C PRO A 164 11.00 -13.19 -5.41
N LYS A 165 9.95 -12.73 -6.09
CA LYS A 165 9.40 -13.37 -7.30
C LYS A 165 10.37 -13.26 -8.50
N MET A 166 11.23 -12.24 -8.50
CA MET A 166 12.30 -12.02 -9.48
C MET A 166 13.63 -12.69 -9.07
N GLY A 167 13.71 -13.31 -7.88
CA GLY A 167 14.95 -13.88 -7.34
C GLY A 167 15.89 -12.85 -6.72
N LEU A 168 15.36 -11.70 -6.30
CA LEU A 168 16.04 -10.64 -5.56
C LEU A 168 15.54 -10.61 -4.11
N ASP A 169 16.24 -9.89 -3.24
CA ASP A 169 15.87 -9.73 -1.84
C ASP A 169 15.62 -8.25 -1.50
N GLU A 170 14.88 -7.97 -0.42
CA GLU A 170 14.72 -6.59 0.05
C GLU A 170 16.04 -6.01 0.59
N ASP A 171 17.02 -6.86 0.93
CA ASP A 171 18.40 -6.45 1.23
C ASP A 171 19.09 -5.79 0.02
N ASP A 172 18.62 -6.02 -1.21
CA ASP A 172 19.11 -5.31 -2.41
C ASP A 172 18.60 -3.85 -2.46
N VAL A 173 17.61 -3.49 -1.62
CA VAL A 173 17.10 -2.12 -1.49
C VAL A 173 18.00 -1.33 -0.54
N THR A 174 18.92 -0.56 -1.11
CA THR A 174 19.85 0.31 -0.37
C THR A 174 19.16 1.48 0.35
N ASP A 175 19.86 2.10 1.30
CA ASP A 175 19.41 3.33 1.97
C ASP A 175 19.15 4.48 0.98
N GLU A 176 19.91 4.55 -0.13
CA GLU A 176 19.65 5.53 -1.18
C GLU A 176 18.27 5.32 -1.82
N HIS A 177 17.90 4.06 -2.12
CA HIS A 177 16.58 3.73 -2.62
C HIS A 177 15.49 4.12 -1.61
N ARG A 178 15.71 3.83 -0.31
CA ARG A 178 14.77 4.18 0.77
C ARG A 178 14.61 5.68 0.93
N THR A 179 15.70 6.46 0.85
CA THR A 179 15.64 7.93 0.85
C THR A 179 14.81 8.45 -0.32
N ARG A 180 15.04 7.96 -1.54
CA ARG A 180 14.30 8.40 -2.73
C ARG A 180 12.80 8.12 -2.60
N LEU A 181 12.44 6.94 -2.10
CA LEU A 181 11.05 6.55 -1.85
C LEU A 181 10.42 7.42 -0.75
N ALA A 182 11.14 7.66 0.35
CA ALA A 182 10.67 8.51 1.44
C ALA A 182 10.38 9.94 0.96
N GLU A 183 11.32 10.54 0.23
CA GLU A 183 11.13 11.87 -0.32
C GLU A 183 9.97 11.96 -1.30
N ALA A 184 9.78 10.93 -2.14
CA ALA A 184 8.64 10.88 -3.06
C ALA A 184 7.32 10.84 -2.30
N CYS A 185 7.24 10.03 -1.23
CA CYS A 185 6.05 9.97 -0.39
C CYS A 185 5.78 11.29 0.32
N LEU A 186 6.79 11.90 0.94
CA LEU A 186 6.67 13.19 1.63
C LEU A 186 6.21 14.31 0.69
N ARG A 187 6.79 14.39 -0.52
CA ARG A 187 6.40 15.40 -1.53
C ARG A 187 4.96 15.27 -1.97
N ALA A 188 4.43 14.05 -2.02
CA ALA A 188 3.08 13.75 -2.50
C ALA A 188 2.04 13.57 -1.37
N ASP A 189 2.44 13.73 -0.10
CA ASP A 189 1.62 13.35 1.08
C ASP A 189 1.10 11.89 1.01
N ALA A 190 1.91 11.01 0.42
CA ALA A 190 1.58 9.60 0.27
C ALA A 190 1.99 8.78 1.50
N ALA A 191 1.32 7.65 1.68
CA ALA A 191 1.66 6.67 2.70
C ALA A 191 2.35 5.43 2.12
N ILE A 192 3.02 4.68 2.99
CA ILE A 192 3.51 3.33 2.70
C ILE A 192 2.82 2.31 3.60
N GLU A 193 2.47 1.17 3.05
CA GLU A 193 1.85 0.06 3.75
C GLU A 193 2.89 -0.88 4.38
N VAL A 194 2.58 -1.35 5.60
CA VAL A 194 3.06 -2.63 6.12
C VAL A 194 1.98 -3.68 5.86
N ASN A 195 2.27 -4.59 4.93
CA ASN A 195 1.31 -5.54 4.42
C ASN A 195 1.36 -6.86 5.18
N GLU A 196 0.20 -7.32 5.65
CA GLU A 196 0.08 -8.55 6.42
C GLU A 196 0.31 -9.82 5.57
N LYS A 197 -0.36 -9.91 4.42
CA LYS A 197 -0.33 -11.09 3.53
C LYS A 197 1.05 -11.32 2.90
N TRP A 198 1.67 -10.25 2.42
CA TRP A 198 2.97 -10.29 1.76
C TRP A 198 4.14 -10.23 2.73
N ARG A 199 3.90 -9.80 3.97
CA ARG A 199 4.92 -9.64 5.02
C ARG A 199 6.04 -8.67 4.60
N THR A 200 5.64 -7.58 3.97
CA THR A 200 6.53 -6.54 3.41
C THR A 200 6.06 -5.15 3.80
N PRO A 201 6.97 -4.16 3.89
CA PRO A 201 8.41 -4.33 3.75
C PRO A 201 9.05 -4.83 5.06
N THR A 202 10.35 -5.10 5.05
CA THR A 202 11.11 -5.47 6.25
C THR A 202 11.03 -4.41 7.35
N ARG A 203 11.28 -4.83 8.59
CA ARG A 203 11.36 -3.91 9.74
C ARG A 203 12.36 -2.77 9.53
N HIS A 204 13.49 -3.03 8.87
CA HIS A 204 14.48 -2.00 8.57
C HIS A 204 13.83 -0.89 7.76
N THR A 205 13.19 -1.23 6.64
CA THR A 205 12.48 -0.29 5.78
C THR A 205 11.43 0.50 6.53
N VAL A 206 10.59 -0.18 7.32
CA VAL A 206 9.55 0.50 8.10
C VAL A 206 10.16 1.50 9.09
N ALA A 207 11.20 1.10 9.81
CA ALA A 207 11.92 1.99 10.73
C ALA A 207 12.52 3.21 10.02
N PHE A 208 13.13 2.98 8.86
CA PHE A 208 13.74 4.03 8.04
C PHE A 208 12.70 5.06 7.60
N LEU A 209 11.57 4.60 7.04
CA LEU A 209 10.51 5.47 6.54
C LEU A 209 9.82 6.25 7.65
N LEU A 210 9.55 5.62 8.80
CA LEU A 210 9.02 6.30 9.99
C LEU A 210 9.99 7.37 10.50
N ALA A 211 11.29 7.08 10.56
CA ALA A 211 12.29 8.05 10.99
C ALA A 211 12.40 9.24 10.01
N ALA A 212 12.14 9.02 8.72
CA ALA A 212 12.05 10.08 7.72
C ALA A 212 10.72 10.87 7.77
N GLY A 213 9.77 10.49 8.62
CA GLY A 213 8.48 11.15 8.77
C GLY A 213 7.41 10.72 7.75
N VAL A 214 7.64 9.65 7.00
CA VAL A 214 6.64 9.10 6.07
C VAL A 214 5.50 8.49 6.86
N ARG A 215 4.26 8.76 6.43
CA ARG A 215 3.07 8.11 7.01
C ARG A 215 3.09 6.63 6.67
N VAL A 216 3.04 5.78 7.69
CA VAL A 216 2.95 4.33 7.52
C VAL A 216 1.55 3.87 7.93
N VAL A 217 0.95 2.98 7.14
CA VAL A 217 -0.36 2.39 7.38
C VAL A 217 -0.25 0.87 7.42
N ALA A 218 -1.18 0.18 8.09
CA ALA A 218 -1.33 -1.27 7.97
C ALA A 218 -2.35 -1.60 6.89
N GLY A 219 -2.14 -2.72 6.20
CA GLY A 219 -3.12 -3.24 5.23
C GLY A 219 -3.07 -4.76 5.18
N SER A 220 -4.25 -5.38 5.20
CA SER A 220 -4.34 -6.85 5.28
C SER A 220 -4.15 -7.52 3.92
N ASP A 221 -4.49 -6.81 2.83
CA ASP A 221 -4.71 -7.39 1.51
C ASP A 221 -5.73 -8.56 1.57
N ALA A 222 -6.77 -8.35 2.39
CA ALA A 222 -7.78 -9.36 2.67
C ALA A 222 -8.67 -9.62 1.45
N HIS A 223 -8.63 -10.86 0.95
CA HIS A 223 -9.52 -11.39 -0.08
C HIS A 223 -10.66 -12.22 0.51
N ALA A 224 -10.72 -12.35 1.84
CA ALA A 224 -11.74 -13.09 2.57
C ALA A 224 -12.01 -12.38 3.91
N THR A 225 -13.23 -12.53 4.42
CA THR A 225 -13.68 -11.88 5.67
C THR A 225 -12.81 -12.21 6.87
N THR A 226 -12.21 -13.41 6.92
CA THR A 226 -11.36 -13.87 8.02
C THR A 226 -10.02 -13.15 8.12
N ALA A 227 -9.58 -12.46 7.07
CA ALA A 227 -8.30 -11.76 7.03
C ALA A 227 -8.42 -10.26 7.36
N VAL A 228 -9.64 -9.71 7.34
CA VAL A 228 -9.86 -8.27 7.56
C VAL A 228 -9.41 -7.86 8.96
N GLY A 229 -8.51 -6.88 9.04
CA GLY A 229 -8.00 -6.38 10.32
C GLY A 229 -7.26 -7.41 11.18
N ALA A 230 -6.83 -8.55 10.61
CA ALA A 230 -6.04 -9.55 11.30
C ALA A 230 -4.55 -9.19 11.19
N TRP A 231 -3.89 -8.91 12.32
CA TRP A 231 -2.52 -8.40 12.35
C TRP A 231 -1.59 -9.33 13.14
N ASP A 232 -0.75 -10.11 12.48
CA ASP A 232 0.35 -10.85 13.13
C ASP A 232 1.70 -10.20 12.76
N HIS A 233 1.95 -10.04 11.47
CA HIS A 233 3.17 -9.45 10.93
C HIS A 233 3.27 -7.96 11.24
N ALA A 234 2.21 -7.19 11.01
CA ALA A 234 2.21 -5.76 11.30
C ALA A 234 2.55 -5.49 12.77
N LEU A 235 1.97 -6.26 13.70
CA LEU A 235 2.29 -6.17 15.14
C LEU A 235 3.75 -6.54 15.42
N ALA A 236 4.29 -7.60 14.80
CA ALA A 236 5.68 -8.00 15.00
C ALA A 236 6.68 -6.94 14.52
N VAL A 237 6.41 -6.33 13.37
CA VAL A 237 7.24 -5.25 12.83
C VAL A 237 7.17 -4.01 13.72
N LEU A 238 5.97 -3.61 14.14
CA LEU A 238 5.76 -2.35 14.88
C LEU A 238 6.11 -2.45 16.37
N GLY A 239 5.77 -3.56 17.04
CA GLY A 239 5.98 -3.76 18.48
C GLY A 239 7.44 -3.80 18.93
N THR A 240 8.37 -3.84 17.97
CA THR A 240 9.82 -3.82 18.22
C THR A 240 10.46 -2.49 17.85
N LEU A 241 9.71 -1.52 17.33
CA LEU A 241 10.23 -0.19 16.99
C LEU A 241 10.21 0.71 18.23
N PRO A 242 11.28 1.51 18.48
CA PRO A 242 11.24 2.51 19.53
C PRO A 242 10.12 3.52 19.22
N PRO A 243 9.40 4.04 20.24
CA PRO A 243 8.41 5.07 20.01
C PRO A 243 9.04 6.25 19.27
N ALA A 244 8.39 6.72 18.20
CA ALA A 244 8.87 7.85 17.41
C ALA A 244 9.12 9.05 18.33
N ALA A 245 10.30 9.66 18.21
CA ALA A 245 10.61 10.88 18.95
C ALA A 245 9.67 11.99 18.45
N VAL A 246 8.68 12.35 19.27
CA VAL A 246 7.83 13.52 19.02
C VAL A 246 8.73 14.74 19.13
N THR A 247 9.20 15.27 18.00
CA THR A 247 9.78 16.61 17.96
C THR A 247 8.64 17.58 18.19
N ALA A 248 8.52 18.09 19.41
CA ALA A 248 7.62 19.18 19.74
C ALA A 248 8.04 20.41 18.92
N THR A 249 7.34 20.68 17.82
CA THR A 249 7.34 22.02 17.24
C THR A 249 6.56 22.92 18.19
N GLU A 250 7.31 23.76 18.90
CA GLU A 250 6.79 24.83 19.75
C GLU A 250 5.81 25.70 18.95
N VAL A 251 4.55 25.68 19.35
CA VAL A 251 3.59 26.71 18.97
C VAL A 251 3.96 27.96 19.77
N GLY A 252 4.63 28.89 19.11
CA GLY A 252 4.88 30.23 19.63
C GLY A 252 3.56 30.92 19.96
N ALA A 253 3.34 31.18 21.25
CA ALA A 253 2.35 32.12 21.72
C ALA A 253 3.03 33.49 21.91
N SER A 254 2.95 34.35 20.90
CA SER A 254 3.13 35.80 21.10
C SER A 254 1.77 36.42 21.40
N ARG A 255 1.72 37.15 22.51
CA ARG A 255 0.66 38.11 22.84
C ARG A 255 0.84 39.39 22.04
#